data_AF-A0A818MVT1-F1
#
_entry.id   AF-A0A818MVT1-F1
#
_cell.length_a   1.000
_cell.length_b   1.000
_cell.length_c   1.000
_cell.angle_alpha   90.00
_cell.angle_beta   90.00
_cell.angle_gamma   90.00
#
_symmetry.space_group_name_H-M   'P 1'
#
loop_
_entity.id
_entity.type
_entity.pdbx_description
1 polymer ?
#
loop_
_entity_poly.entity_id
_entity_poly.type
_entity_poly.pdbx_seq_one_letter_code
_entity_poly.pdbx_strand_id
1 'polypeptide(L)'
;MKIEEVKGTTKTQCISAHSHIKGLDLDNEQRAICYAGGLAGQEQAREAAGIVVELIRRKKMAGRAVLPSGPPGTGKNFNNL
;
A
#
# COMPACT_ATOMS: atom_id res chain seq x y z
N MET A 1 -36.38 -5.06 11.26
CA MET A 1 -35.01 -4.92 10.73
C MET A 1 -35.05 -5.21 9.24
N LYS A 2 -34.75 -4.23 8.38
CA LYS A 2 -34.48 -4.46 6.96
C LYS A 2 -32.98 -4.70 6.83
N ILE A 3 -32.60 -5.88 6.35
CA ILE A 3 -31.21 -6.19 6.04
C ILE A 3 -31.03 -5.79 4.58
N GLU A 4 -30.44 -4.62 4.36
CA GLU A 4 -30.01 -4.20 3.04
C GLU A 4 -28.63 -4.80 2.78
N GLU A 5 -28.51 -5.56 1.69
CA GLU A 5 -27.27 -6.18 1.26
C GLU A 5 -26.36 -5.10 0.66
N VAL A 6 -25.25 -4.80 1.34
CA VAL A 6 -24.31 -3.76 0.91
C VAL A 6 -23.53 -4.26 -0.31
N LYS A 7 -23.96 -3.85 -1.51
CA LYS A 7 -23.16 -4.04 -2.73
C LYS A 7 -22.00 -3.04 -2.75
N GLY A 8 -20.78 -3.53 -2.54
CA GLY A 8 -19.56 -2.73 -2.65
C GLY A 8 -19.33 -2.22 -4.08
N THR A 9 -19.03 -0.93 -4.21
CA THR A 9 -18.81 -0.23 -5.50
C THR A 9 -17.36 -0.32 -6.01
N THR A 10 -16.64 -1.36 -5.63
CA THR A 10 -15.20 -1.48 -5.89
C THR A 10 -14.93 -1.72 -7.38
N LYS A 11 -14.09 -0.87 -8.00
CA LYS A 11 -13.69 -1.00 -9.42
C LYS A 11 -12.61 -2.08 -9.61
N THR A 12 -13.04 -3.33 -9.77
CA THR A 12 -12.13 -4.51 -9.86
C THR A 12 -11.12 -4.44 -11.00
N GLN A 13 -11.42 -3.73 -12.10
CA GLN A 13 -10.55 -3.63 -13.28
C GLN A 13 -9.19 -2.97 -12.99
N CYS A 14 -9.11 -2.02 -12.07
CA CYS A 14 -7.86 -1.33 -11.71
C CYS A 14 -6.98 -2.14 -10.74
N ILE A 15 -7.54 -3.18 -10.11
CA ILE A 15 -6.90 -3.97 -9.05
C ILE A 15 -6.33 -5.29 -9.58
N SER A 16 -6.88 -5.80 -10.69
CA SER A 16 -6.59 -7.13 -11.24
C SER A 16 -5.08 -7.43 -11.42
N ALA A 17 -4.30 -6.48 -11.93
CA ALA A 17 -2.86 -6.65 -12.17
C ALA A 17 -2.02 -6.74 -10.88
N HIS A 18 -2.57 -6.31 -9.74
CA HIS A 18 -1.88 -6.23 -8.45
C HIS A 18 -2.44 -7.21 -7.42
N SER A 19 -3.26 -8.18 -7.86
CA SER A 19 -3.95 -9.16 -7.00
C SER A 19 -3.03 -10.07 -6.17
N HIS A 20 -1.75 -10.18 -6.55
CA HIS A 20 -0.74 -10.95 -5.82
C HIS A 20 -0.10 -10.16 -4.67
N ILE A 21 -0.29 -8.84 -4.61
CA ILE A 21 0.26 -7.96 -3.58
C ILE A 21 -0.67 -8.01 -2.36
N LYS A 22 -0.16 -8.49 -1.23
CA LYS A 22 -0.92 -8.66 0.02
C LYS A 22 -0.52 -7.69 1.13
N GLY A 23 0.64 -7.04 1.01
CA GLY A 23 1.13 -6.11 2.02
C GLY A 23 2.55 -5.63 1.74
N LEU A 24 3.01 -4.67 2.55
CA LEU A 24 4.36 -4.11 2.48
C LEU A 24 5.42 -5.03 3.11
N ASP A 25 5.01 -5.99 3.94
CA ASP A 25 5.85 -6.98 4.65
C ASP A 25 7.21 -6.42 5.10
N LEU A 26 7.13 -5.59 6.14
CA LEU A 26 8.28 -5.05 6.85
C LEU A 26 8.54 -5.88 8.10
N ASP A 27 9.80 -5.96 8.52
CA ASP A 27 10.18 -6.58 9.78
C ASP A 27 9.83 -5.68 10.99
N ASN A 28 10.14 -6.15 12.19
CA ASN A 28 9.90 -5.41 13.44
C ASN A 28 10.75 -4.13 13.58
N GLU A 29 11.82 -4.01 12.79
CA GLU A 29 12.66 -2.81 12.71
C GLU A 29 12.24 -1.88 11.56
N GLN A 30 11.09 -2.12 10.93
CA GLN A 30 10.59 -1.44 9.74
C GLN A 30 11.48 -1.55 8.50
N ARG A 31 12.32 -2.59 8.40
CA ARG A 31 13.12 -2.87 7.19
C ARG A 31 12.35 -3.74 6.22
N ALA A 32 12.55 -3.49 4.92
CA ALA A 32 11.90 -4.27 3.89
C ALA A 32 12.54 -5.65 3.73
N ILE A 33 11.72 -6.70 3.74
CA ILE A 33 12.18 -8.06 3.45
C ILE A 33 12.28 -8.23 1.94
N CYS A 34 13.43 -8.66 1.40
CA CYS A 34 13.74 -8.65 -0.04
C CYS A 34 12.66 -9.31 -0.93
N TYR A 35 12.03 -10.38 -0.46
CA TYR A 35 10.91 -11.05 -1.12
C TYR A 35 9.80 -11.33 -0.12
N ALA A 36 8.77 -10.48 -0.09
CA ALA A 36 7.64 -10.67 0.80
C ALA A 36 6.40 -9.92 0.29
N GLY A 37 5.20 -10.39 0.63
CA GLY A 37 3.96 -9.66 0.38
C GLY A 37 3.54 -9.56 -1.08
N GLY A 38 4.16 -10.35 -1.96
CA GLY A 38 4.02 -10.22 -3.41
C GLY A 38 4.83 -9.07 -4.02
N LEU A 39 5.66 -8.40 -3.21
CA LEU A 39 6.58 -7.35 -3.64
C LEU A 39 8.02 -7.89 -3.68
N ALA A 40 8.74 -7.57 -4.76
CA ALA A 40 10.15 -7.88 -4.91
C ALA A 40 10.94 -6.57 -5.08
N GLY A 41 11.93 -6.36 -4.21
CA GLY A 41 12.75 -5.15 -4.22
C GLY A 41 12.02 -3.88 -3.75
N GLN A 42 12.46 -2.73 -4.26
CA GLN A 42 12.02 -1.39 -3.86
C GLN A 42 12.01 -1.17 -2.32
N GLU A 43 13.06 -1.63 -1.67
CA GLU A 43 13.19 -1.67 -0.21
C GLU A 43 12.97 -0.28 0.40
N GLN A 44 13.68 0.73 -0.08
CA GLN A 44 13.53 2.11 0.40
C GLN A 44 12.11 2.66 0.27
N ALA A 45 11.39 2.32 -0.82
CA ALA A 45 10.03 2.78 -1.02
C ALA A 45 9.05 2.09 -0.08
N ARG A 46 9.27 0.81 0.23
CA ARG A 46 8.47 0.02 1.17
C ARG A 46 8.69 0.49 2.61
N GLU A 47 9.94 0.76 2.99
CA GLU A 47 10.28 1.32 4.30
C GLU A 47 9.63 2.71 4.49
N ALA A 48 9.73 3.58 3.49
CA ALA A 48 9.07 4.88 3.51
C ALA A 48 7.53 4.75 3.63
N ALA A 49 6.93 3.80 2.90
CA ALA A 49 5.50 3.52 3.02
C ALA A 49 5.13 2.99 4.42
N GLY A 50 5.99 2.20 5.05
CA GLY A 50 5.83 1.75 6.44
C GLY A 50 5.78 2.90 7.45
N ILE A 51 6.67 3.88 7.29
CA ILE A 51 6.67 5.09 8.11
C ILE A 51 5.38 5.88 7.90
N VAL A 52 4.91 6.03 6.66
CA VAL A 52 3.65 6.70 6.35
C VAL A 52 2.47 5.98 7.01
N VAL A 53 2.38 4.66 6.91
CA VAL A 53 1.33 3.86 7.57
C VAL A 53 1.37 4.07 9.09
N GLU A 54 2.56 4.11 9.69
CA GLU A 54 2.72 4.36 11.12
C GLU A 54 2.28 5.78 11.51
N LEU A 55 2.59 6.79 10.69
CA LEU A 55 2.10 8.16 10.89
C LEU A 55 0.57 8.24 10.78
N ILE A 56 -0.05 7.48 9.87
CA ILE A 56 -1.52 7.36 9.75
C ILE A 56 -2.08 6.74 11.04
N ARG A 57 -1.53 5.61 11.48
CA ARG A 57 -1.95 4.90 12.70
C ARG A 57 -1.83 5.76 13.95
N ARG A 58 -0.76 6.55 14.06
CA ARG A 58 -0.53 7.52 15.14
C ARG A 58 -1.34 8.82 14.99
N LYS A 59 -2.17 8.94 13.96
CA LYS A 59 -2.97 10.15 13.63
C LYS A 59 -2.14 11.42 13.43
N LYS A 60 -0.87 11.28 13.02
CA LYS A 60 0.07 12.39 12.78
C LYS A 60 0.17 12.81 11.30
N MET A 61 -0.67 12.22 10.44
CA MET A 61 -0.74 12.55 9.00
C MET A 61 -1.66 13.73 8.66
N ALA A 62 -2.32 14.35 9.64
CA ALA A 62 -3.22 15.48 9.37
C ALA A 62 -2.49 16.62 8.63
N GLY A 63 -3.02 17.02 7.47
CA GLY A 63 -2.47 18.08 6.64
C GLY A 63 -1.22 17.72 5.83
N ARG A 64 -0.85 16.42 5.75
CA ARG A 64 0.31 15.95 4.98
C ARG A 64 -0.14 15.12 3.78
N ALA A 65 0.52 15.32 2.64
CA ALA A 65 0.34 14.52 1.43
C ALA A 65 1.62 13.74 1.11
N VAL A 66 1.47 12.59 0.45
CA VAL A 66 2.58 11.75 0.00
C VAL A 66 2.55 11.67 -1.52
N LEU A 67 3.69 11.94 -2.17
CA LEU A 67 3.84 11.89 -3.62
C LEU A 67 4.86 10.82 -4.02
N PRO A 68 4.43 9.64 -4.50
CA PRO A 68 5.34 8.65 -5.06
C PRO A 68 5.87 9.09 -6.44
N SER A 69 7.19 9.24 -6.58
CA SER A 69 7.86 9.70 -7.81
C SER A 69 8.83 8.65 -8.40
N GLY A 70 9.16 8.75 -9.69
CA GLY A 70 9.93 7.75 -10.46
C GLY A 70 9.50 7.49 -11.93
N PRO A 71 10.22 6.65 -12.69
CA PRO A 71 9.85 6.26 -14.07
C PRO A 71 8.58 5.39 -14.15
N PRO A 72 7.92 5.25 -15.33
CA PRO A 72 6.81 4.31 -15.51
C PRO A 72 7.26 2.86 -15.27
N GLY A 73 6.36 2.01 -14.76
CA GLY A 73 6.67 0.59 -14.47
C GLY A 73 7.39 0.33 -13.15
N THR A 74 7.77 1.38 -12.39
CA THR A 74 8.43 1.25 -11.08
C THR A 74 7.46 1.05 -9.91
N GLY A 75 6.34 0.36 -10.14
CA GLY A 75 5.44 -0.06 -9.07
C GLY A 75 4.61 1.02 -8.36
N LYS A 76 4.86 2.33 -8.54
CA LYS A 76 4.18 3.42 -7.79
C LYS A 76 2.68 3.28 -7.50
N ASN A 77 1.93 2.67 -8.41
CA ASN A 77 0.48 2.53 -8.30
C ASN A 77 0.05 1.48 -7.26
N PHE A 78 0.92 0.55 -6.83
CA PHE A 78 0.57 -0.41 -5.77
C PHE A 78 0.33 0.28 -4.41
N ASN A 79 0.88 1.47 -4.19
CA ASN A 79 0.67 2.25 -2.95
C ASN A 79 -0.74 2.89 -2.86
N ASN A 80 -1.53 2.86 -3.94
CA ASN A 80 -2.88 3.43 -4.00
C ASN A 80 -3.99 2.36 -4.09
N LEU A 81 -3.62 1.08 -4.07
CA LEU A 81 -4.55 -0.04 -3.91
C LEU A 81 -4.82 -0.30 -2.43
#